data_AF-A0A8T4WBG2-F1
#
_entry.id   AF-A0A8T4WBG2-F1
#
_cell.length_a   1.000
_cell.length_b   1.000
_cell.length_c   1.000
_cell.angle_alpha   90.00
_cell.angle_beta   90.00
_cell.angle_gamma   90.00
#
_symmetry.space_group_name_H-M   'P 1'
#
loop_
_entity.id
_entity.type
_entity.pdbx_description
1 polymer ?
#
loop_
_entity_poly.entity_id
_entity_poly.type
_entity_poly.pdbx_seq_one_letter_code
_entity_poly.pdbx_strand_id
1 'polypeptide(L)'
;MSTSSEKKSTQLSQNRETINENEKEEKKSQIEDLLAFLKEKEHVAKAYPEIGLVVGVCFKKISNTRSVHVSLTNVLDLNSCDLPKMAMQKEILEYANRDLKEIFEDLEIDERMESKAITTPFGTAEFEVLKSTKSSEKYSLVRETRMNYVVSSEILEKESYSWFCEPKHVLNLQDFSLSRRSDVIAKMPAIRSAVSTAKWDSLEDGFTKGWTAFLTALVGLAGVTGTLYSLFVGGLGWIPAVILASIGGVLAIWNGVTARKKIESFGQRLAKEEEKMSEIGDFSRTKKQHREKADAFEKIKSINFVTSTLASKVIENLKNSRIKNAAEVSGVIIEECATRSSTKRSSVPDDGLALFLGLFEEFEADLSDDEYEDLAISYAGLSGEVSDERDALISYMGDLYPALSKTGLIDTELVERIYDSMNLLGGAAYLDEEIESDLPEELPAINVENDQIMNRISAAGISDGEDETNQAEEDSGEDELEVTGQEIADSRLQGSPLERRSSKDDSEEDS
;
A
#
# COMPACT_ATOMS: atom_id res chain seq x y z
N MET A 1 -52.36 19.52 -4.00
CA MET A 1 -52.59 19.51 -2.52
C MET A 1 -51.26 19.16 -1.83
N SER A 2 -50.22 19.95 -2.12
CA SER A 2 -48.92 19.34 -2.47
C SER A 2 -47.80 19.49 -1.44
N THR A 3 -47.98 20.33 -0.42
CA THR A 3 -46.96 20.68 0.61
C THR A 3 -46.62 19.56 1.60
N SER A 4 -46.96 18.32 1.28
CA SER A 4 -46.69 17.10 2.05
C SER A 4 -45.73 16.13 1.36
N SER A 5 -45.43 16.29 0.06
CA SER A 5 -44.46 15.44 -0.65
C SER A 5 -43.04 15.97 -0.46
N GLU A 6 -42.79 17.22 -0.89
CA GLU A 6 -41.52 17.94 -0.73
C GLU A 6 -40.96 17.81 0.70
N LYS A 7 -41.79 18.05 1.72
CA LYS A 7 -41.39 17.99 3.13
C LYS A 7 -40.94 16.61 3.59
N LYS A 8 -41.44 15.52 2.97
CA LYS A 8 -40.93 14.17 3.24
C LYS A 8 -39.61 13.92 2.52
N SER A 9 -39.47 14.39 1.28
CA SER A 9 -38.21 14.30 0.53
C SER A 9 -37.08 15.01 1.27
N THR A 10 -37.25 16.29 1.63
CA THR A 10 -36.23 17.05 2.38
C THR A 10 -35.92 16.43 3.75
N GLN A 11 -36.92 15.89 4.46
CA GLN A 11 -36.70 15.21 5.74
C GLN A 11 -35.96 13.87 5.59
N LEU A 12 -36.16 13.13 4.50
CA LEU A 12 -35.42 11.90 4.23
C LEU A 12 -33.95 12.19 3.90
N SER A 13 -33.67 13.23 3.12
CA SER A 13 -32.30 13.68 2.84
C SER A 13 -31.59 14.17 4.10
N GLN A 14 -32.21 15.06 4.88
CA GLN A 14 -31.62 15.61 6.11
C GLN A 14 -31.42 14.54 7.20
N ASN A 15 -32.29 13.53 7.28
CA ASN A 15 -32.08 12.39 8.17
C ASN A 15 -30.93 11.49 7.69
N ARG A 16 -30.72 11.32 6.37
CA ARG A 16 -29.57 10.56 5.85
C ARG A 16 -28.24 11.30 6.09
N GLU A 17 -28.20 12.61 5.86
CA GLU A 17 -27.03 13.43 6.16
C GLU A 17 -26.65 13.34 7.65
N THR A 18 -27.62 13.55 8.55
CA THR A 18 -27.35 13.47 10.00
C THR A 18 -27.03 12.06 10.50
N ILE A 19 -27.55 10.98 9.90
CA ILE A 19 -27.12 9.61 10.25
C ILE A 19 -25.66 9.39 9.81
N ASN A 20 -25.32 9.73 8.56
CA ASN A 20 -23.96 9.58 8.04
C ASN A 20 -22.93 10.44 8.80
N GLU A 21 -23.31 11.62 9.29
CA GLU A 21 -22.44 12.44 10.15
C GLU A 21 -22.21 11.78 11.52
N ASN A 22 -23.25 11.28 12.19
CA ASN A 22 -23.11 10.60 13.48
C ASN A 22 -22.24 9.33 13.36
N GLU A 23 -22.44 8.50 12.33
CA GLU A 23 -21.64 7.29 12.11
C GLU A 23 -20.16 7.63 11.81
N LYS A 24 -19.90 8.71 11.07
CA LYS A 24 -18.52 9.18 10.82
C LYS A 24 -17.87 9.79 12.07
N GLU A 25 -18.62 10.44 12.96
CA GLU A 25 -18.10 10.87 14.26
C GLU A 25 -17.80 9.67 15.19
N GLU A 26 -18.65 8.64 15.23
CA GLU A 26 -18.45 7.46 16.09
C GLU A 26 -17.24 6.62 15.66
N LYS A 27 -17.08 6.33 14.36
CA LYS A 27 -15.86 5.69 13.81
C LYS A 27 -14.60 6.47 14.19
N LYS A 28 -14.61 7.78 13.97
CA LYS A 28 -13.48 8.67 14.28
C LYS A 28 -13.11 8.65 15.78
N SER A 29 -14.10 8.62 16.67
CA SER A 29 -13.89 8.51 18.11
C SER A 29 -13.12 7.24 18.50
N GLN A 30 -13.40 6.09 17.85
CA GLN A 30 -12.73 4.82 18.16
C GLN A 30 -11.24 4.81 17.77
N ILE A 31 -10.88 5.41 16.64
CA ILE A 31 -9.47 5.62 16.25
C ILE A 31 -8.77 6.56 17.23
N GLU A 32 -9.41 7.65 17.65
CA GLU A 32 -8.85 8.59 18.62
C GLU A 32 -8.61 7.92 20.00
N ASP A 33 -9.51 7.05 20.47
CA ASP A 33 -9.35 6.25 21.69
C ASP A 33 -8.18 5.27 21.60
N LEU A 34 -8.04 4.53 20.49
CA LEU A 34 -6.91 3.62 20.27
C LEU A 34 -5.56 4.36 20.28
N LEU A 35 -5.51 5.51 19.62
CA LEU A 35 -4.33 6.37 19.55
C LEU A 35 -4.02 7.03 20.90
N ALA A 36 -5.03 7.43 21.67
CA ALA A 36 -4.89 7.93 23.04
C ALA A 36 -4.36 6.84 23.98
N PHE A 37 -4.91 5.62 23.93
CA PHE A 37 -4.44 4.47 24.69
C PHE A 37 -2.96 4.15 24.38
N LEU A 38 -2.58 4.10 23.09
CA LEU A 38 -1.19 3.85 22.72
C LEU A 38 -0.24 4.92 23.28
N LYS A 39 -0.61 6.20 23.22
CA LYS A 39 0.15 7.30 23.83
C LYS A 39 0.24 7.18 25.35
N GLU A 40 -0.86 6.80 26.03
CA GLU A 40 -0.89 6.54 27.48
C GLU A 40 0.03 5.37 27.89
N LYS A 41 0.23 4.38 27.01
CA LYS A 41 1.17 3.26 27.23
C LYS A 41 2.58 3.48 26.64
N GLU A 42 3.02 4.74 26.60
CA GLU A 42 4.37 5.19 26.20
C GLU A 42 4.78 4.83 24.75
N HIS A 43 3.83 4.84 23.79
CA HIS A 43 4.16 4.81 22.36
C HIS A 43 4.20 6.22 21.76
N VAL A 44 5.08 6.42 20.78
CA VAL A 44 4.84 7.41 19.72
C VAL A 44 3.88 6.74 18.73
N ALA A 45 2.73 7.36 18.44
CA ALA A 45 1.66 6.72 17.67
C ALA A 45 0.92 7.68 16.74
N LYS A 46 0.58 7.17 15.55
CA LYS A 46 -0.12 7.83 14.44
C LYS A 46 -1.22 6.92 13.92
N ALA A 47 -2.30 7.51 13.43
CA ALA A 47 -3.40 6.80 12.78
C ALA A 47 -3.42 7.10 11.28
N TYR A 48 -3.92 6.14 10.52
CA TYR A 48 -4.18 6.21 9.08
C TYR A 48 -5.68 5.87 8.89
N PRO A 49 -6.59 6.86 9.05
CA PRO A 49 -8.03 6.60 9.12
C PRO A 49 -8.58 5.93 7.86
N GLU A 50 -8.05 6.31 6.69
CA GLU A 50 -8.40 5.79 5.36
C GLU A 50 -8.29 4.25 5.24
N ILE A 51 -7.46 3.62 6.08
CA ILE A 51 -7.26 2.16 6.12
C ILE A 51 -7.56 1.54 7.49
N GLY A 52 -8.20 2.28 8.41
CA GLY A 52 -8.50 1.85 9.77
C GLY A 52 -7.27 1.52 10.65
N LEU A 53 -6.06 1.91 10.26
CA LEU A 53 -4.82 1.42 10.90
C LEU A 53 -4.23 2.43 11.90
N VAL A 54 -3.95 1.99 13.13
CA VAL A 54 -3.19 2.76 14.13
C VAL A 54 -1.86 2.08 14.40
N VAL A 55 -0.76 2.81 14.21
CA VAL A 55 0.62 2.31 14.39
C VAL A 55 1.25 3.00 15.61
N GLY A 56 1.77 2.21 16.54
CA GLY A 56 2.41 2.68 17.77
C GLY A 56 3.78 2.05 18.03
N VAL A 57 4.82 2.87 18.18
CA VAL A 57 6.21 2.46 18.46
C VAL A 57 6.59 2.81 19.90
N CYS A 58 7.04 1.82 20.68
CA CYS A 58 7.49 1.98 22.07
C CYS A 58 8.92 1.45 22.28
N PHE A 59 9.75 2.21 23.00
CA PHE A 59 11.18 1.94 23.18
C PHE A 59 11.49 1.38 24.57
N LYS A 60 12.05 0.16 24.65
CA LYS A 60 12.35 -0.52 25.94
C LYS A 60 13.80 -0.99 25.99
N LYS A 61 14.52 -0.66 27.07
CA LYS A 61 15.90 -1.13 27.26
C LYS A 61 15.93 -2.64 27.53
N ILE A 62 16.70 -3.40 26.74
CA ILE A 62 16.94 -4.83 27.00
C ILE A 62 18.01 -4.94 28.10
N SER A 63 17.60 -5.37 29.29
CA SER A 63 18.47 -5.51 30.48
C SER A 63 19.74 -6.30 30.17
N ASN A 64 20.88 -5.85 30.73
CA ASN A 64 22.21 -6.46 30.57
C ASN A 64 22.76 -6.52 29.13
N THR A 65 22.20 -5.75 28.19
CA THR A 65 22.71 -5.65 26.81
C THR A 65 23.02 -4.19 26.41
N ARG A 66 23.61 -4.03 25.22
CA ARG A 66 23.77 -2.73 24.51
C ARG A 66 22.64 -2.48 23.49
N SER A 67 21.50 -3.15 23.64
CA SER A 67 20.38 -3.13 22.69
C SER A 67 19.13 -2.45 23.25
N VAL A 68 18.36 -1.83 22.36
CA VAL A 68 17.00 -1.33 22.62
C VAL A 68 15.99 -2.21 21.89
N HIS A 69 14.96 -2.64 22.61
CA HIS A 69 13.78 -3.26 22.03
C HIS A 69 12.89 -2.15 21.46
N VAL A 70 12.58 -2.24 20.18
CA VAL A 70 11.58 -1.42 19.50
C VAL A 70 10.32 -2.28 19.35
N SER A 71 9.33 -1.96 20.16
CA SER A 71 8.04 -2.65 20.19
C SER A 71 7.08 -1.91 19.27
N LEU A 72 6.92 -2.41 18.04
CA LEU A 72 5.96 -1.90 17.08
C LEU A 72 4.61 -2.61 17.28
N THR A 73 3.54 -1.83 17.34
CA THR A 73 2.17 -2.32 17.56
C THR A 73 1.29 -1.78 16.44
N ASN A 74 0.76 -2.66 15.62
CA ASN A 74 -0.25 -2.34 14.61
C ASN A 74 -1.62 -2.72 15.17
N VAL A 75 -2.60 -1.83 15.07
CA VAL A 75 -4.00 -2.08 15.42
C VAL A 75 -4.85 -1.73 14.21
N LEU A 76 -5.46 -2.74 13.60
CA LEU A 76 -6.50 -2.56 12.60
C LEU A 76 -7.84 -2.42 13.33
N ASP A 77 -8.47 -1.26 13.21
CA ASP A 77 -9.86 -1.04 13.59
C ASP A 77 -10.77 -1.28 12.39
N LEU A 78 -11.49 -2.40 12.39
CA LEU A 78 -12.40 -2.77 11.30
C LEU A 78 -13.66 -1.90 11.26
N ASN A 79 -14.06 -1.31 12.38
CA ASN A 79 -15.21 -0.40 12.43
C ASN A 79 -14.97 0.85 11.57
N SER A 80 -13.71 1.26 11.45
CA SER A 80 -13.25 2.42 10.70
C SER A 80 -12.57 2.06 9.37
N CYS A 81 -12.56 0.78 8.99
CA CYS A 81 -11.92 0.31 7.76
C CYS A 81 -12.98 0.05 6.69
N ASP A 82 -13.31 1.09 5.92
CA ASP A 82 -14.27 1.01 4.81
C ASP A 82 -13.65 0.41 3.52
N LEU A 83 -12.47 -0.23 3.64
CA LEU A 83 -11.83 -0.99 2.58
C LEU A 83 -12.31 -2.45 2.58
N PRO A 84 -12.75 -2.99 1.42
CA PRO A 84 -13.11 -4.38 1.31
C PRO A 84 -11.90 -5.33 1.38
N LYS A 85 -12.18 -6.59 1.70
CA LYS A 85 -11.23 -7.61 2.17
C LYS A 85 -9.88 -7.68 1.44
N MET A 86 -9.84 -7.71 0.11
CA MET A 86 -8.57 -7.77 -0.63
C MET A 86 -7.84 -6.43 -0.70
N ALA A 87 -8.55 -5.31 -0.86
CA ALA A 87 -7.95 -3.98 -0.82
C ALA A 87 -7.33 -3.72 0.57
N MET A 88 -8.09 -4.02 1.63
CA MET A 88 -7.62 -4.01 3.01
C MET A 88 -6.39 -4.92 3.21
N GLN A 89 -6.42 -6.17 2.72
CA GLN A 89 -5.27 -7.08 2.82
C GLN A 89 -4.03 -6.52 2.12
N LYS A 90 -4.17 -5.95 0.92
CA LYS A 90 -3.08 -5.32 0.16
C LYS A 90 -2.47 -4.15 0.94
N GLU A 91 -3.26 -3.13 1.25
CA GLU A 91 -2.76 -1.91 1.91
C GLU A 91 -2.18 -2.21 3.29
N ILE A 92 -2.87 -3.02 4.10
CA ILE A 92 -2.42 -3.31 5.47
C ILE A 92 -1.20 -4.23 5.48
N LEU A 93 -1.06 -5.18 4.56
CA LEU A 93 0.17 -5.96 4.46
C LEU A 93 1.32 -5.12 3.89
N GLU A 94 1.09 -4.19 2.96
CA GLU A 94 2.12 -3.25 2.50
C GLU A 94 2.61 -2.42 3.70
N TYR A 95 1.72 -1.67 4.37
CA TYR A 95 2.03 -0.87 5.57
C TYR A 95 2.70 -1.67 6.70
N ALA A 96 2.14 -2.82 7.08
CA ALA A 96 2.65 -3.61 8.21
C ALA A 96 4.00 -4.29 7.93
N ASN A 97 4.46 -4.34 6.67
CA ASN A 97 5.76 -4.90 6.28
C ASN A 97 6.80 -3.85 5.87
N ARG A 98 6.48 -2.55 5.79
CA ARG A 98 7.43 -1.43 5.52
C ARG A 98 8.65 -1.43 6.45
N ASP A 99 9.78 -0.90 6.01
CA ASP A 99 11.00 -0.90 6.82
C ASP A 99 10.90 0.10 8.00
N LEU A 100 11.55 -0.24 9.12
CA LEU A 100 11.41 0.48 10.39
C LEU A 100 11.79 1.97 10.29
N LYS A 101 12.73 2.30 9.41
CA LYS A 101 13.14 3.67 9.09
C LYS A 101 11.98 4.50 8.53
N GLU A 102 11.24 3.96 7.56
CA GLU A 102 10.09 4.67 6.97
C GLU A 102 8.99 4.91 8.00
N ILE A 103 8.74 3.92 8.87
CA ILE A 103 7.77 4.02 9.97
C ILE A 103 8.22 5.09 10.99
N PHE A 104 9.52 5.34 11.15
CA PHE A 104 10.05 6.40 12.01
C PHE A 104 9.97 7.78 11.35
N GLU A 105 10.13 7.87 10.02
CA GLU A 105 9.88 9.09 9.24
C GLU A 105 8.40 9.49 9.32
N ASP A 106 7.50 8.52 9.13
CA ASP A 106 6.04 8.69 9.30
C ASP A 106 5.63 9.16 10.71
N LEU A 107 6.41 8.79 11.74
CA LEU A 107 6.17 9.11 13.15
C LEU A 107 6.98 10.32 13.66
N GLU A 108 7.66 11.06 12.79
CA GLU A 108 8.49 12.25 13.12
C GLU A 108 9.59 11.96 14.17
N ILE A 109 10.21 10.78 14.08
CA ILE A 109 11.26 10.29 15.01
C ILE A 109 12.47 9.64 14.30
N ASP A 110 12.60 9.82 12.99
CA ASP A 110 13.71 9.38 12.15
C ASP A 110 15.08 9.89 12.65
N GLU A 111 15.17 11.12 13.17
CA GLU A 111 16.39 11.70 13.76
C GLU A 111 17.05 10.84 14.86
N ARG A 112 16.29 9.88 15.42
CA ARG A 112 16.74 8.95 16.46
C ARG A 112 17.41 7.70 15.89
N MET A 113 17.21 7.37 14.62
CA MET A 113 17.68 6.14 13.99
C MET A 113 18.85 6.47 13.06
N GLU A 114 19.96 5.75 13.21
CA GLU A 114 21.18 5.98 12.43
C GLU A 114 21.83 4.63 12.08
N SER A 115 22.35 4.48 10.85
CA SER A 115 23.25 3.37 10.54
C SER A 115 24.66 3.72 11.06
N LYS A 116 25.29 2.80 11.78
CA LYS A 116 26.71 2.93 12.17
C LYS A 116 27.54 1.85 11.51
N ALA A 117 28.58 2.30 10.80
CA ALA A 117 29.62 1.46 10.23
C ALA A 117 30.80 1.31 11.21
N ILE A 118 31.26 0.07 11.42
CA ILE A 118 32.58 -0.22 11.97
C ILE A 118 33.47 -0.74 10.84
N THR A 119 34.31 0.14 10.32
CA THR A 119 35.27 -0.18 9.26
C THR A 119 36.51 -0.85 9.82
N THR A 120 36.91 -1.97 9.22
CA THR A 120 38.21 -2.61 9.46
C THR A 120 38.95 -2.75 8.12
N PRO A 121 40.28 -2.92 8.11
CA PRO A 121 41.03 -3.13 6.86
C PRO A 121 40.70 -4.44 6.11
N PHE A 122 39.77 -5.26 6.61
CA PHE A 122 39.31 -6.50 5.97
C PHE A 122 37.79 -6.55 5.75
N GLY A 123 37.09 -5.42 5.95
CA GLY A 123 35.65 -5.29 5.74
C GLY A 123 34.98 -4.33 6.72
N THR A 124 33.80 -3.83 6.35
CA THR A 124 32.93 -3.00 7.18
C THR A 124 31.80 -3.83 7.76
N ALA A 125 31.41 -3.58 9.00
CA ALA A 125 30.17 -4.09 9.59
C ALA A 125 29.23 -2.92 9.87
N GLU A 126 28.07 -2.90 9.21
CA GLU A 126 27.04 -1.88 9.37
C GLU A 126 25.88 -2.43 10.20
N PHE A 127 25.27 -1.58 11.03
CA PHE A 127 24.15 -1.95 11.90
C PHE A 127 23.37 -0.72 12.36
N GLU A 128 22.06 -0.89 12.52
CA GLU A 128 21.14 0.17 12.93
C GLU A 128 21.19 0.43 14.44
N VAL A 129 21.27 1.70 14.82
CA VAL A 129 21.27 2.11 16.23
C VAL A 129 20.27 3.23 16.50
N LEU A 130 19.73 3.20 17.72
CA LEU A 130 18.99 4.32 18.28
C LEU A 130 19.95 5.25 19.04
N LYS A 131 19.91 6.53 18.72
CA LYS A 131 20.59 7.64 19.40
C LYS A 131 19.87 7.98 20.70
N SER A 132 20.61 8.19 21.79
CA SER A 132 20.03 8.47 23.10
C SER A 132 19.55 9.91 23.22
N THR A 133 18.26 10.09 23.54
CA THR A 133 17.64 11.40 23.84
C THR A 133 18.28 12.16 25.01
N LYS A 134 19.15 11.50 25.81
CA LYS A 134 19.87 12.10 26.94
C LYS A 134 21.37 12.32 26.68
N SER A 135 21.90 11.89 25.53
CA SER A 135 23.34 11.98 25.22
C SER A 135 23.58 11.65 23.74
N SER A 136 24.00 12.64 22.96
CA SER A 136 24.29 12.55 21.52
C SER A 136 25.37 11.51 21.15
N GLU A 137 26.22 11.14 22.10
CA GLU A 137 27.31 10.18 21.92
C GLU A 137 26.89 8.71 22.17
N LYS A 138 25.69 8.48 22.72
CA LYS A 138 25.27 7.15 23.19
C LYS A 138 24.26 6.53 22.25
N TYR A 139 24.67 5.40 21.67
CA TYR A 139 23.91 4.62 20.71
C TYR A 139 23.50 3.27 21.32
N SER A 140 22.43 2.66 20.83
CA SER A 140 21.98 1.33 21.24
C SER A 140 21.46 0.54 20.05
N LEU A 141 21.92 -0.69 19.88
CA LEU A 141 21.57 -1.55 18.74
C LEU A 141 20.05 -1.80 18.71
N VAL A 142 19.41 -1.54 17.58
CA VAL A 142 17.97 -1.72 17.41
C VAL A 142 17.60 -3.20 17.36
N ARG A 143 16.51 -3.59 18.03
CA ARG A 143 15.90 -4.92 17.95
C ARG A 143 14.39 -4.78 17.89
N GLU A 144 13.83 -4.96 16.71
CA GLU A 144 12.41 -4.76 16.42
C GLU A 144 11.56 -6.01 16.72
N THR A 145 10.35 -5.86 17.28
CA THR A 145 9.28 -6.86 17.16
C THR A 145 7.97 -6.19 16.76
N ARG A 146 7.26 -6.71 15.75
CA ARG A 146 5.91 -6.26 15.38
C ARG A 146 4.84 -7.12 16.02
N MET A 147 3.80 -6.50 16.55
CA MET A 147 2.62 -7.16 17.11
C MET A 147 1.38 -6.61 16.40
N ASN A 148 0.53 -7.49 15.87
CA ASN A 148 -0.64 -7.10 15.12
C ASN A 148 -1.92 -7.47 15.89
N TYR A 149 -2.86 -6.54 15.96
CA TYR A 149 -4.15 -6.70 16.60
C TYR A 149 -5.27 -6.28 15.65
N VAL A 150 -6.41 -6.96 15.74
CA VAL A 150 -7.64 -6.61 15.04
C VAL A 150 -8.68 -6.26 16.09
N VAL A 151 -9.29 -5.08 15.94
CA VAL A 151 -10.30 -4.53 16.85
C VAL A 151 -11.59 -4.31 16.09
N SER A 152 -12.71 -4.64 16.73
CA SER A 152 -14.06 -4.30 16.28
C SER A 152 -15.01 -4.20 17.48
N SER A 153 -16.22 -3.69 17.25
CA SER A 153 -17.37 -3.82 18.15
C SER A 153 -18.08 -5.18 17.99
N GLU A 154 -17.93 -5.84 16.85
CA GLU A 154 -18.71 -7.02 16.47
C GLU A 154 -18.04 -8.37 16.84
N ILE A 155 -18.83 -9.44 16.81
CA ILE A 155 -18.34 -10.81 17.09
C ILE A 155 -17.81 -11.42 15.80
N LEU A 156 -16.52 -11.20 15.53
CA LEU A 156 -15.86 -11.64 14.31
C LEU A 156 -15.36 -13.09 14.34
N GLU A 157 -15.38 -13.73 13.17
CA GLU A 157 -14.72 -15.02 12.94
C GLU A 157 -13.20 -14.85 12.99
N LYS A 158 -12.58 -15.42 14.03
CA LYS A 158 -11.18 -15.15 14.39
C LYS A 158 -10.16 -15.76 13.42
N GLU A 159 -10.58 -16.70 12.58
CA GLU A 159 -9.72 -17.36 11.59
C GLU A 159 -9.63 -16.54 10.29
N SER A 160 -10.68 -15.78 9.95
CA SER A 160 -10.76 -14.91 8.76
C SER A 160 -9.75 -13.74 8.76
N TYR A 161 -9.14 -13.46 9.91
CA TYR A 161 -8.09 -12.45 10.09
C TYR A 161 -6.69 -13.05 10.41
N SER A 162 -6.54 -14.37 10.30
CA SER A 162 -5.29 -15.09 10.59
C SER A 162 -4.10 -14.73 9.68
N TRP A 163 -4.38 -14.06 8.55
CA TRP A 163 -3.40 -13.46 7.64
C TRP A 163 -2.64 -12.28 8.28
N PHE A 164 -3.29 -11.53 9.18
CA PHE A 164 -2.70 -10.36 9.83
C PHE A 164 -2.10 -10.68 11.20
N CYS A 165 -2.79 -11.48 12.01
CA CYS A 165 -2.45 -11.71 13.42
C CYS A 165 -2.74 -13.15 13.90
N GLU A 166 -2.39 -13.47 15.15
CA GLU A 166 -2.91 -14.66 15.83
C GLU A 166 -4.43 -14.51 16.08
N PRO A 167 -5.27 -15.56 15.95
CA PRO A 167 -6.71 -15.48 16.25
C PRO A 167 -7.06 -14.95 17.64
N LYS A 168 -6.15 -15.08 18.63
CA LYS A 168 -6.30 -14.50 19.98
C LYS A 168 -6.15 -12.96 20.03
N HIS A 169 -5.62 -12.34 18.98
CA HIS A 169 -5.47 -10.89 18.81
C HIS A 169 -6.63 -10.26 18.01
N VAL A 170 -7.63 -11.06 17.59
CA VAL A 170 -8.94 -10.55 17.14
C VAL A 170 -9.81 -10.34 18.40
N LEU A 171 -10.05 -9.08 18.73
CA LEU A 171 -10.49 -8.62 20.05
C LEU A 171 -11.53 -7.50 19.96
N ASN A 172 -12.27 -7.30 21.04
CA ASN A 172 -13.07 -6.09 21.23
C ASN A 172 -12.17 -4.98 21.82
N LEU A 173 -12.52 -3.71 21.59
CA LEU A 173 -11.74 -2.54 22.03
C LEU A 173 -11.31 -2.57 23.51
N GLN A 174 -12.18 -3.10 24.38
CA GLN A 174 -11.93 -3.21 25.82
C GLN A 174 -10.81 -4.22 26.15
N ASP A 175 -10.78 -5.37 25.46
CA ASP A 175 -9.84 -6.47 25.70
C ASP A 175 -8.43 -6.21 25.15
N PHE A 176 -8.31 -5.40 24.09
CA PHE A 176 -7.02 -4.98 23.51
C PHE A 176 -6.04 -4.48 24.59
N SER A 177 -6.56 -3.70 25.55
CA SER A 177 -5.78 -3.13 26.65
C SER A 177 -5.13 -4.19 27.56
N LEU A 178 -5.82 -5.31 27.78
CA LEU A 178 -5.37 -6.42 28.62
C LEU A 178 -4.47 -7.37 27.83
N SER A 179 -4.84 -7.68 26.58
CA SER A 179 -4.06 -8.58 25.71
C SER A 179 -2.67 -8.01 25.44
N ARG A 180 -2.56 -6.75 24.96
CA ARG A 180 -1.25 -6.10 24.72
C ARG A 180 -0.39 -6.02 25.98
N ARG A 181 -1.00 -5.87 27.17
CA ARG A 181 -0.26 -5.91 28.45
C ARG A 181 0.26 -7.33 28.75
N SER A 182 -0.55 -8.35 28.50
CA SER A 182 -0.19 -9.76 28.64
C SER A 182 0.96 -10.13 27.69
N ASP A 183 0.84 -9.83 26.40
CA ASP A 183 1.86 -10.14 25.38
C ASP A 183 3.20 -9.47 25.67
N VAL A 184 3.19 -8.19 26.09
CA VAL A 184 4.42 -7.49 26.49
C VAL A 184 5.12 -8.17 27.68
N ILE A 185 4.37 -8.76 28.62
CA ILE A 185 4.94 -9.50 29.75
C ILE A 185 5.42 -10.89 29.31
N ALA A 186 4.63 -11.61 28.51
CA ALA A 186 4.90 -12.97 28.06
C ALA A 186 6.06 -13.07 27.05
N LYS A 187 6.20 -12.10 26.13
CA LYS A 187 7.23 -12.10 25.07
C LYS A 187 8.57 -11.49 25.54
N MET A 188 8.60 -10.68 26.60
CA MET A 188 9.83 -10.06 27.14
C MET A 188 10.96 -11.05 27.54
N PRO A 189 10.68 -12.24 28.12
CA PRO A 189 11.71 -13.27 28.34
C PRO A 189 12.33 -13.80 27.04
N ALA A 190 11.51 -14.00 25.99
CA ALA A 190 11.97 -14.47 24.68
C ALA A 190 12.82 -13.41 23.97
N ILE A 191 12.41 -12.14 24.02
CA ILE A 191 13.20 -10.99 23.51
C ILE A 191 14.57 -10.95 24.20
N ARG A 192 14.63 -11.18 25.52
CA ARG A 192 15.90 -11.20 26.27
C ARG A 192 16.78 -12.41 25.94
N SER A 193 16.21 -13.59 25.66
CA SER A 193 16.98 -14.79 25.31
C SER A 193 17.37 -14.86 23.83
N ALA A 194 16.69 -14.10 22.96
CA ALA A 194 17.09 -13.92 21.56
C ALA A 194 18.42 -13.15 21.45
N VAL A 195 18.57 -12.02 22.17
CA VAL A 195 19.79 -11.18 22.09
C VAL A 195 21.01 -11.86 22.72
N SER A 196 21.99 -12.21 21.88
CA SER A 196 23.29 -12.72 22.31
C SER A 196 24.21 -11.57 22.76
N THR A 197 24.94 -11.78 23.85
CA THR A 197 26.07 -10.92 24.24
C THR A 197 27.32 -11.25 23.43
N ALA A 198 27.57 -12.54 23.16
CA ALA A 198 28.79 -13.06 22.51
C ALA A 198 29.01 -12.63 21.04
N LYS A 199 28.10 -11.85 20.47
CA LYS A 199 28.36 -11.13 19.21
C LYS A 199 29.39 -10.00 19.42
N TRP A 200 29.35 -9.30 20.56
CA TRP A 200 30.28 -8.21 20.87
C TRP A 200 31.72 -8.74 20.97
N ASP A 201 31.91 -9.87 21.64
CA ASP A 201 33.19 -10.58 21.70
C ASP A 201 33.71 -10.94 20.31
N SER A 202 32.83 -11.31 19.38
CA SER A 202 33.20 -11.62 17.99
C SER A 202 33.64 -10.38 17.22
N LEU A 203 32.97 -9.25 17.42
CA LEU A 203 33.29 -7.95 16.82
C LEU A 203 34.62 -7.38 17.35
N GLU A 204 34.83 -7.41 18.66
CA GLU A 204 36.03 -6.90 19.33
C GLU A 204 37.28 -7.71 18.96
N ASP A 205 37.15 -9.03 18.92
CA ASP A 205 38.19 -9.95 18.45
C ASP A 205 38.49 -9.77 16.95
N GLY A 206 37.46 -9.47 16.14
CA GLY A 206 37.60 -9.14 14.71
C GLY A 206 38.33 -7.82 14.45
N PHE A 207 37.89 -6.74 15.11
CA PHE A 207 38.51 -5.42 15.04
C PHE A 207 39.99 -5.46 15.48
N THR A 208 40.25 -6.08 16.63
CA THR A 208 41.61 -6.16 17.23
C THR A 208 42.56 -6.94 16.32
N LYS A 209 42.10 -8.05 15.72
CA LYS A 209 42.92 -8.84 14.78
C LYS A 209 43.08 -8.14 13.43
N GLY A 210 42.09 -7.37 12.98
CA GLY A 210 42.20 -6.52 11.79
C GLY A 210 43.28 -5.45 11.94
N TRP A 211 43.33 -4.75 13.07
CA TRP A 211 44.38 -3.77 13.35
C TRP A 211 45.75 -4.41 13.61
N THR A 212 45.80 -5.57 14.29
CA THR A 212 47.05 -6.34 14.44
C THR A 212 47.60 -6.81 13.08
N ALA A 213 46.73 -7.25 12.16
CA ALA A 213 47.10 -7.64 10.81
C ALA A 213 47.64 -6.47 9.98
N PHE A 214 47.02 -5.29 10.07
CA PHE A 214 47.49 -4.08 9.39
C PHE A 214 48.86 -3.63 9.92
N LEU A 215 49.06 -3.61 11.24
CA LEU A 215 50.35 -3.28 11.85
C LEU A 215 51.45 -4.29 11.50
N THR A 216 51.14 -5.59 11.49
CA THR A 216 52.11 -6.63 11.06
C THR A 216 52.39 -6.59 9.56
N ALA A 217 51.44 -6.17 8.73
CA ALA A 217 51.67 -5.89 7.31
C ALA A 217 52.61 -4.69 7.10
N LEU A 218 52.46 -3.60 7.88
CA LEU A 218 53.38 -2.46 7.85
C LEU A 218 54.80 -2.84 8.28
N VAL A 219 54.96 -3.65 9.33
CA VAL A 219 56.27 -4.20 9.73
C VAL A 219 56.84 -5.12 8.65
N GLY A 220 56.00 -5.94 8.01
CA GLY A 220 56.40 -6.77 6.88
C GLY A 220 56.91 -5.94 5.70
N LEU A 221 56.18 -4.89 5.33
CA LEU A 221 56.53 -3.94 4.27
C LEU A 221 57.85 -3.20 4.58
N ALA A 222 58.08 -2.79 5.83
CA ALA A 222 59.34 -2.21 6.27
C ALA A 222 60.52 -3.20 6.18
N GLY A 223 60.26 -4.50 6.39
CA GLY A 223 61.23 -5.57 6.11
C GLY A 223 61.53 -5.70 4.60
N VAL A 224 60.52 -5.59 3.74
CA VAL A 224 60.69 -5.64 2.27
C VAL A 224 61.47 -4.41 1.76
N THR A 225 61.19 -3.21 2.24
CA THR A 225 61.97 -2.03 1.84
C THR A 225 63.39 -2.05 2.43
N GLY A 226 63.55 -2.52 3.67
CA GLY A 226 64.87 -2.69 4.31
C GLY A 226 65.75 -3.74 3.64
N THR A 227 65.18 -4.85 3.16
CA THR A 227 65.92 -5.86 2.37
C THR A 227 66.38 -5.31 1.03
N LEU A 228 65.49 -4.66 0.28
CA LEU A 228 65.85 -4.00 -0.98
C LEU A 228 66.96 -2.96 -0.77
N TYR A 229 66.83 -2.09 0.22
CA TYR A 229 67.85 -1.08 0.53
C TYR A 229 69.21 -1.69 0.90
N SER A 230 69.23 -2.70 1.79
CA SER A 230 70.48 -3.35 2.19
C SER A 230 71.14 -4.19 1.08
N LEU A 231 70.36 -4.72 0.14
CA LEU A 231 70.86 -5.31 -1.10
C LEU A 231 71.54 -4.25 -2.00
N PHE A 232 70.91 -3.09 -2.23
CA PHE A 232 71.52 -2.00 -3.00
C PHE A 232 72.78 -1.42 -2.35
N VAL A 233 72.85 -1.38 -1.01
CA VAL A 233 74.02 -0.88 -0.25
C VAL A 233 75.08 -1.99 -0.01
N GLY A 234 74.81 -3.24 -0.40
CA GLY A 234 75.77 -4.35 -0.34
C GLY A 234 76.10 -4.87 1.07
N GLY A 235 75.23 -4.62 2.06
CA GLY A 235 75.48 -4.94 3.47
C GLY A 235 74.73 -6.16 3.98
N LEU A 236 75.31 -6.89 4.95
CA LEU A 236 74.70 -8.07 5.60
C LEU A 236 73.38 -7.80 6.38
N GLY A 237 72.94 -6.54 6.46
CA GLY A 237 71.68 -6.14 7.11
C GLY A 237 70.41 -6.69 6.47
N TRP A 238 70.50 -7.33 5.30
CA TRP A 238 69.35 -7.95 4.64
C TRP A 238 68.78 -9.14 5.44
N ILE A 239 69.61 -9.89 6.18
CA ILE A 239 69.19 -11.10 6.91
C ILE A 239 68.09 -10.81 7.95
N PRO A 240 68.27 -9.89 8.94
CA PRO A 240 67.20 -9.55 9.88
C PRO A 240 65.99 -8.90 9.20
N ALA A 241 66.18 -8.19 8.09
CA ALA A 241 65.08 -7.59 7.35
C ALA A 241 64.21 -8.64 6.61
N VAL A 242 64.80 -9.73 6.08
CA VAL A 242 64.05 -10.89 5.54
C VAL A 242 63.21 -11.55 6.64
N ILE A 243 63.80 -11.73 7.83
CA ILE A 243 63.12 -12.35 8.97
C ILE A 243 61.91 -11.50 9.40
N LEU A 244 62.08 -10.17 9.51
CA LEU A 244 60.99 -9.24 9.79
C LEU A 244 59.91 -9.24 8.69
N ALA A 245 60.31 -9.25 7.41
CA ALA A 245 59.38 -9.33 6.29
C ALA A 245 58.53 -10.61 6.34
N SER A 246 59.17 -11.76 6.57
CA SER A 246 58.53 -13.09 6.58
C SER A 246 57.58 -13.25 7.76
N ILE A 247 58.03 -12.90 8.98
CA ILE A 247 57.21 -12.97 10.19
C ILE A 247 56.03 -11.98 10.10
N GLY A 248 56.28 -10.74 9.67
CA GLY A 248 55.24 -9.73 9.46
C GLY A 248 54.18 -10.19 8.46
N GLY A 249 54.59 -10.73 7.31
CA GLY A 249 53.67 -11.25 6.29
C GLY A 249 52.81 -12.43 6.77
N VAL A 250 53.42 -13.43 7.42
CA VAL A 250 52.67 -14.60 7.95
C VAL A 250 51.68 -14.17 9.05
N LEU A 251 52.09 -13.30 9.97
CA LEU A 251 51.19 -12.78 11.01
C LEU A 251 50.08 -11.89 10.43
N ALA A 252 50.35 -11.11 9.40
CA ALA A 252 49.35 -10.29 8.72
C ALA A 252 48.27 -11.15 8.08
N ILE A 253 48.66 -12.19 7.33
CA ILE A 253 47.74 -13.12 6.67
C ILE A 253 46.91 -13.89 7.71
N TRP A 254 47.54 -14.45 8.75
CA TRP A 254 46.85 -15.18 9.81
C TRP A 254 45.80 -14.30 10.51
N ASN A 255 46.21 -13.10 10.95
CA ASN A 255 45.33 -12.20 11.68
C ASN A 255 44.22 -11.64 10.78
N GLY A 256 44.49 -11.33 9.50
CA GLY A 256 43.49 -10.86 8.54
C GLY A 256 42.41 -11.90 8.24
N VAL A 257 42.80 -13.16 7.99
CA VAL A 257 41.85 -14.28 7.81
C VAL A 257 41.02 -14.52 9.07
N THR A 258 41.65 -14.41 10.25
CA THR A 258 40.94 -14.58 11.54
C THR A 258 39.99 -13.41 11.82
N ALA A 259 40.38 -12.18 11.48
CA ALA A 259 39.57 -10.98 11.60
C ALA A 259 38.30 -11.07 10.73
N ARG A 260 38.45 -11.42 9.45
CA ARG A 260 37.32 -11.58 8.51
C ARG A 260 36.30 -12.60 9.03
N LYS A 261 36.75 -13.80 9.45
CA LYS A 261 35.87 -14.83 10.03
C LYS A 261 35.15 -14.38 11.30
N LYS A 262 35.76 -13.50 12.10
CA LYS A 262 35.19 -12.95 13.33
C LYS A 262 34.14 -11.87 13.08
N ILE A 263 34.37 -11.01 12.09
CA ILE A 263 33.39 -10.02 11.59
C ILE A 263 32.20 -10.73 10.93
N GLU A 264 32.46 -11.76 10.13
CA GLU A 264 31.42 -12.60 9.52
C GLU A 264 30.56 -13.32 10.58
N SER A 265 31.20 -13.89 11.61
CA SER A 265 30.51 -14.43 12.80
C SER A 265 29.71 -13.37 13.58
N PHE A 266 30.07 -12.09 13.53
CA PHE A 266 29.24 -11.02 14.11
C PHE A 266 27.99 -10.78 13.25
N GLY A 267 28.12 -10.62 11.93
CA GLY A 267 26.99 -10.45 11.01
C GLY A 267 26.01 -11.63 11.05
N GLN A 268 26.50 -12.87 11.02
CA GLN A 268 25.66 -14.07 11.15
C GLN A 268 24.89 -14.12 12.50
N ARG A 269 25.44 -13.54 13.57
CA ARG A 269 24.76 -13.42 14.87
C ARG A 269 23.78 -12.25 14.92
N LEU A 270 23.97 -11.18 14.15
CA LEU A 270 22.97 -10.12 13.99
C LEU A 270 21.74 -10.66 13.26
N ALA A 271 21.93 -11.24 12.07
CA ALA A 271 20.84 -11.79 11.26
C ALA A 271 20.02 -12.85 12.03
N LYS A 272 20.69 -13.74 12.79
CA LYS A 272 20.02 -14.74 13.63
C LYS A 272 19.34 -14.17 14.90
N GLU A 273 19.64 -12.94 15.28
CA GLU A 273 18.85 -12.21 16.27
C GLU A 273 17.64 -11.54 15.63
N GLU A 274 17.78 -10.93 14.45
CA GLU A 274 16.67 -10.32 13.72
C GLU A 274 15.62 -11.37 13.30
N GLU A 275 16.06 -12.52 12.77
CA GLU A 275 15.23 -13.71 12.48
C GLU A 275 14.36 -14.10 13.69
N LYS A 276 14.99 -14.37 14.85
CA LYS A 276 14.29 -14.70 16.10
C LYS A 276 13.34 -13.61 16.59
N MET A 277 13.67 -12.35 16.38
CA MET A 277 12.80 -11.24 16.78
C MET A 277 11.56 -11.15 15.89
N SER A 278 11.70 -11.44 14.59
CA SER A 278 10.56 -11.55 13.67
C SER A 278 9.66 -12.75 13.95
N GLU A 279 10.21 -13.87 14.45
CA GLU A 279 9.48 -15.05 14.94
C GLU A 279 8.71 -14.82 16.26
N ILE A 280 9.18 -13.92 17.14
CA ILE A 280 8.49 -13.59 18.40
C ILE A 280 7.21 -12.77 18.13
N GLY A 281 7.20 -11.99 17.05
CA GLY A 281 6.08 -11.15 16.64
C GLY A 281 5.22 -11.77 15.52
N ASP A 282 4.33 -10.95 14.96
CA ASP A 282 3.55 -11.30 13.76
C ASP A 282 4.30 -10.96 12.45
N PHE A 283 5.51 -10.38 12.51
CA PHE A 283 6.24 -9.95 11.31
C PHE A 283 6.59 -11.10 10.37
N SER A 284 7.02 -12.26 10.88
CA SER A 284 7.27 -13.45 10.04
C SER A 284 5.98 -13.96 9.37
N ARG A 285 4.80 -13.76 10.00
CA ARG A 285 3.49 -14.11 9.43
C ARG A 285 3.14 -13.14 8.30
N THR A 286 3.10 -11.83 8.56
CA THR A 286 2.72 -10.83 7.53
C THR A 286 3.70 -10.81 6.36
N LYS A 287 4.99 -11.04 6.61
CA LYS A 287 6.02 -11.10 5.56
C LYS A 287 5.95 -12.38 4.72
N LYS A 288 5.39 -13.47 5.27
CA LYS A 288 5.03 -14.67 4.50
C LYS A 288 3.78 -14.42 3.68
N GLN A 289 2.71 -13.90 4.27
CA GLN A 289 1.43 -13.66 3.61
C GLN A 289 1.53 -12.64 2.46
N HIS A 290 2.29 -11.55 2.65
CA HIS A 290 2.60 -10.60 1.58
C HIS A 290 3.37 -11.25 0.42
N ARG A 291 4.23 -12.25 0.68
CA ARG A 291 4.91 -12.99 -0.38
C ARG A 291 3.99 -13.98 -1.09
N GLU A 292 3.09 -14.61 -0.35
CA GLU A 292 2.11 -15.57 -0.87
C GLU A 292 1.02 -14.89 -1.72
N LYS A 293 0.72 -13.60 -1.47
CA LYS A 293 -0.21 -12.78 -2.26
C LYS A 293 0.46 -11.70 -3.13
N ALA A 294 1.78 -11.71 -3.29
CA ALA A 294 2.52 -10.67 -4.03
C ALA A 294 2.01 -10.51 -5.47
N ASP A 295 1.96 -11.61 -6.22
CA ASP A 295 1.53 -11.65 -7.61
C ASP A 295 0.08 -11.16 -7.76
N ALA A 296 -0.80 -11.52 -6.81
CA ALA A 296 -2.18 -11.07 -6.79
C ALA A 296 -2.30 -9.56 -6.50
N PHE A 297 -1.50 -9.02 -5.59
CA PHE A 297 -1.48 -7.58 -5.29
C PHE A 297 -0.91 -6.74 -6.45
N GLU A 298 0.11 -7.23 -7.16
CA GLU A 298 0.61 -6.61 -8.38
C GLU A 298 -0.45 -6.65 -9.49
N LYS A 299 -1.14 -7.78 -9.64
CA LYS A 299 -2.23 -7.96 -10.61
C LYS A 299 -3.42 -7.03 -10.33
N ILE A 300 -3.89 -6.95 -9.09
CA ILE A 300 -4.93 -6.00 -8.64
C ILE A 300 -4.49 -4.56 -8.97
N LYS A 301 -3.27 -4.17 -8.61
CA LYS A 301 -2.71 -2.84 -8.89
C LYS A 301 -2.65 -2.52 -10.39
N SER A 302 -2.34 -3.52 -11.23
CA SER A 302 -2.28 -3.37 -12.68
C SER A 302 -3.66 -3.30 -13.35
N ILE A 303 -4.68 -3.96 -12.79
CA ILE A 303 -6.08 -3.83 -13.23
C ILE A 303 -6.63 -2.47 -12.79
N ASN A 304 -6.57 -2.16 -11.49
CA ASN A 304 -7.04 -0.92 -10.86
C ASN A 304 -6.60 0.34 -11.64
N PHE A 305 -5.33 0.41 -12.04
CA PHE A 305 -4.82 1.52 -12.86
C PHE A 305 -5.61 1.76 -14.16
N VAL A 306 -6.04 0.70 -14.85
CA VAL A 306 -6.81 0.77 -16.09
C VAL A 306 -8.29 1.03 -15.80
N THR A 307 -8.87 0.27 -14.87
CA THR A 307 -10.30 0.34 -14.52
C THR A 307 -10.68 1.66 -13.85
N SER A 308 -9.87 2.22 -12.93
CA SER A 308 -10.08 3.56 -12.36
C SER A 308 -9.98 4.67 -13.43
N THR A 309 -9.15 4.48 -14.46
CA THR A 309 -9.07 5.37 -15.63
C THR A 309 -10.32 5.28 -16.51
N LEU A 310 -10.87 4.08 -16.73
CA LEU A 310 -12.10 3.87 -17.49
C LEU A 310 -13.34 4.36 -16.71
N ALA A 311 -13.42 4.08 -15.41
CA ALA A 311 -14.45 4.56 -14.49
C ALA A 311 -14.54 6.09 -14.46
N SER A 312 -13.40 6.78 -14.54
CA SER A 312 -13.39 8.25 -14.68
C SER A 312 -14.13 8.74 -15.94
N LYS A 313 -14.05 7.99 -17.05
CA LYS A 313 -14.82 8.28 -18.28
C LYS A 313 -16.29 7.87 -18.17
N VAL A 314 -16.62 6.87 -17.34
CA VAL A 314 -18.02 6.50 -17.03
C VAL A 314 -18.69 7.63 -16.26
N ILE A 315 -18.03 8.18 -15.23
CA ILE A 315 -18.48 9.39 -14.51
C ILE A 315 -18.68 10.56 -15.48
N GLU A 316 -17.77 10.78 -16.42
CA GLU A 316 -17.89 11.84 -17.44
C GLU A 316 -19.12 11.62 -18.36
N ASN A 317 -19.34 10.40 -18.86
CA ASN A 317 -20.49 10.12 -19.73
C ASN A 317 -21.82 10.20 -18.98
N LEU A 318 -21.90 9.71 -17.74
CA LEU A 318 -23.08 9.85 -16.88
C LEU A 318 -23.41 11.33 -16.61
N LYS A 319 -22.42 12.17 -16.29
CA LYS A 319 -22.61 13.62 -16.10
C LYS A 319 -23.07 14.36 -17.35
N ASN A 320 -22.85 13.78 -18.53
CA ASN A 320 -23.35 14.28 -19.83
C ASN A 320 -24.65 13.58 -20.28
N SER A 321 -25.31 12.81 -19.41
CA SER A 321 -26.51 11.99 -19.69
C SER A 321 -26.33 10.93 -20.79
N ARG A 322 -25.09 10.55 -21.11
CA ARG A 322 -24.74 9.55 -22.14
C ARG A 322 -24.67 8.15 -21.56
N ILE A 323 -25.80 7.65 -21.08
CA ILE A 323 -25.90 6.38 -20.35
C ILE A 323 -25.45 5.19 -21.22
N LYS A 324 -25.75 5.20 -22.52
CA LYS A 324 -25.27 4.15 -23.46
C LYS A 324 -23.74 4.13 -23.57
N ASN A 325 -23.10 5.30 -23.76
CA ASN A 325 -21.65 5.43 -23.77
C ASN A 325 -21.01 5.05 -22.42
N ALA A 326 -21.69 5.29 -21.29
CA ALA A 326 -21.24 4.87 -19.96
C ALA A 326 -21.26 3.33 -19.83
N ALA A 327 -22.33 2.68 -20.31
CA ALA A 327 -22.44 1.23 -20.37
C ALA A 327 -21.40 0.60 -21.32
N GLU A 328 -21.17 1.18 -22.50
CA GLU A 328 -20.11 0.75 -23.44
C GLU A 328 -18.72 0.75 -22.79
N VAL A 329 -18.36 1.80 -22.04
CA VAL A 329 -17.07 1.86 -21.31
C VAL A 329 -17.05 0.88 -20.12
N SER A 330 -18.18 0.58 -19.50
CA SER A 330 -18.30 -0.47 -18.48
C SER A 330 -18.14 -1.88 -19.07
N GLY A 331 -18.58 -2.09 -20.32
CA GLY A 331 -18.27 -3.29 -21.11
C GLY A 331 -16.75 -3.48 -21.31
N VAL A 332 -16.03 -2.41 -21.66
CA VAL A 332 -14.55 -2.44 -21.79
C VAL A 332 -13.85 -2.75 -20.44
N ILE A 333 -14.41 -2.30 -19.31
CA ILE A 333 -13.91 -2.68 -17.97
C ILE A 333 -14.07 -4.20 -17.75
N ILE A 334 -15.22 -4.77 -18.13
CA ILE A 334 -15.50 -6.21 -18.04
C ILE A 334 -14.55 -7.01 -18.95
N GLU A 335 -14.31 -6.56 -20.19
CA GLU A 335 -13.35 -7.19 -21.11
C GLU A 335 -11.91 -7.20 -20.56
N GLU A 336 -11.45 -6.09 -19.99
CA GLU A 336 -10.11 -5.97 -19.40
C GLU A 336 -9.96 -6.87 -18.15
N CYS A 337 -11.02 -6.96 -17.33
CA CYS A 337 -11.09 -7.91 -16.20
C CYS A 337 -11.03 -9.37 -16.67
N ALA A 338 -11.85 -9.75 -17.66
CA ALA A 338 -11.85 -11.11 -18.21
C ALA A 338 -10.50 -11.48 -18.87
N THR A 339 -9.94 -10.57 -19.68
CA THR A 339 -8.67 -10.75 -20.39
C THR A 339 -7.48 -10.94 -19.44
N ARG A 340 -7.54 -10.34 -18.25
CA ARG A 340 -6.49 -10.47 -17.24
C ARG A 340 -6.68 -11.64 -16.30
N SER A 341 -7.86 -12.26 -16.22
CA SER A 341 -8.11 -13.40 -15.35
C SER A 341 -7.26 -14.61 -15.72
N SER A 342 -6.78 -15.36 -14.72
CA SER A 342 -6.10 -16.65 -14.89
C SER A 342 -6.96 -17.83 -14.41
N THR A 343 -8.15 -17.55 -13.88
CA THR A 343 -9.06 -18.51 -13.25
C THR A 343 -10.38 -18.54 -14.00
N LYS A 344 -11.00 -19.72 -14.13
CA LYS A 344 -12.30 -19.90 -14.78
C LYS A 344 -13.31 -20.54 -13.82
N ARG A 345 -14.44 -19.86 -13.56
CA ARG A 345 -15.55 -20.41 -12.77
C ARG A 345 -16.13 -21.63 -13.47
N SER A 346 -15.91 -22.81 -12.88
CA SER A 346 -16.04 -24.11 -13.56
C SER A 346 -17.47 -24.51 -13.98
N SER A 347 -18.48 -23.78 -13.51
CA SER A 347 -19.90 -23.99 -13.82
C SER A 347 -20.40 -23.22 -15.06
N VAL A 348 -19.58 -22.33 -15.63
CA VAL A 348 -19.97 -21.40 -16.69
C VAL A 348 -19.57 -21.93 -18.08
N PRO A 349 -20.48 -21.97 -19.07
CA PRO A 349 -20.19 -22.50 -20.40
C PRO A 349 -19.63 -21.47 -21.39
N ASP A 350 -19.78 -20.17 -21.12
CA ASP A 350 -19.14 -19.11 -21.90
C ASP A 350 -17.74 -18.81 -21.37
N ASP A 351 -16.77 -18.74 -22.28
CA ASP A 351 -15.35 -18.69 -21.94
C ASP A 351 -14.90 -17.31 -21.40
N GLY A 352 -15.60 -16.24 -21.79
CA GLY A 352 -15.34 -14.86 -21.34
C GLY A 352 -15.99 -14.57 -19.99
N LEU A 353 -17.25 -14.97 -19.81
CA LEU A 353 -17.95 -14.91 -18.53
C LEU A 353 -17.27 -15.81 -17.48
N ALA A 354 -16.80 -17.00 -17.86
CA ALA A 354 -16.07 -17.88 -16.95
C ALA A 354 -14.78 -17.24 -16.42
N LEU A 355 -14.04 -16.52 -17.28
CA LEU A 355 -12.85 -15.74 -16.90
C LEU A 355 -13.22 -14.54 -16.02
N PHE A 356 -14.25 -13.78 -16.40
CA PHE A 356 -14.72 -12.62 -15.65
C PHE A 356 -15.13 -12.99 -14.22
N LEU A 357 -16.04 -13.96 -14.04
CA LEU A 357 -16.46 -14.42 -12.71
C LEU A 357 -15.31 -15.12 -11.97
N GLY A 358 -14.46 -15.84 -12.68
CA GLY A 358 -13.25 -16.47 -12.12
C GLY A 358 -12.23 -15.47 -11.58
N LEU A 359 -12.24 -14.20 -12.01
CA LEU A 359 -11.39 -13.15 -11.46
C LEU A 359 -11.74 -12.83 -10.00
N PHE A 360 -13.03 -12.86 -9.66
CA PHE A 360 -13.51 -12.64 -8.28
C PHE A 360 -13.18 -13.84 -7.39
N GLU A 361 -13.23 -15.07 -7.92
CA GLU A 361 -12.76 -16.27 -7.24
C GLU A 361 -11.24 -16.22 -6.98
N GLU A 362 -10.44 -15.79 -7.97
CA GLU A 362 -8.99 -15.63 -7.86
C GLU A 362 -8.59 -14.60 -6.79
N PHE A 363 -9.41 -13.57 -6.60
CA PHE A 363 -9.24 -12.54 -5.58
C PHE A 363 -10.06 -12.79 -4.31
N GLU A 364 -10.47 -14.03 -4.03
CA GLU A 364 -11.16 -14.43 -2.77
C GLU A 364 -12.35 -13.51 -2.39
N ALA A 365 -13.10 -13.04 -3.38
CA ALA A 365 -14.17 -12.08 -3.19
C ALA A 365 -15.29 -12.65 -2.32
N ASP A 366 -15.71 -11.90 -1.30
CA ASP A 366 -16.89 -12.21 -0.47
C ASP A 366 -18.16 -11.83 -1.25
N LEU A 367 -18.57 -12.74 -2.13
CA LEU A 367 -19.77 -12.65 -2.98
C LEU A 367 -20.67 -13.87 -2.71
N SER A 368 -21.98 -13.66 -2.53
CA SER A 368 -22.94 -14.76 -2.50
C SER A 368 -23.11 -15.39 -3.89
N ASP A 369 -23.68 -16.59 -3.98
CA ASP A 369 -24.04 -17.18 -5.28
C ASP A 369 -25.08 -16.35 -6.03
N ASP A 370 -25.93 -15.60 -5.32
CA ASP A 370 -26.88 -14.63 -5.91
C ASP A 370 -26.11 -13.46 -6.56
N GLU A 371 -25.13 -12.87 -5.86
CA GLU A 371 -24.27 -11.81 -6.42
C GLU A 371 -23.46 -12.28 -7.63
N TYR A 372 -23.08 -13.57 -7.69
CA TYR A 372 -22.47 -14.17 -8.89
C TYR A 372 -23.46 -14.32 -10.06
N GLU A 373 -24.77 -14.45 -9.81
CA GLU A 373 -25.80 -14.46 -10.85
C GLU A 373 -26.10 -13.03 -11.36
N ASP A 374 -26.22 -12.05 -10.46
CA ASP A 374 -26.39 -10.64 -10.82
C ASP A 374 -25.20 -10.10 -11.64
N LEU A 375 -23.97 -10.52 -11.32
CA LEU A 375 -22.77 -10.21 -12.12
C LEU A 375 -22.76 -10.93 -13.48
N ALA A 376 -23.38 -12.11 -13.60
CA ALA A 376 -23.52 -12.80 -14.88
C ALA A 376 -24.56 -12.13 -15.79
N ILE A 377 -25.65 -11.64 -15.21
CA ILE A 377 -26.67 -10.81 -15.89
C ILE A 377 -26.03 -9.50 -16.35
N SER A 378 -25.27 -8.83 -15.47
CA SER A 378 -24.58 -7.57 -15.77
C SER A 378 -23.51 -7.72 -16.85
N TYR A 379 -22.76 -8.84 -16.84
CA TYR A 379 -21.85 -9.20 -17.92
C TYR A 379 -22.58 -9.26 -19.27
N ALA A 380 -23.70 -10.00 -19.34
CA ALA A 380 -24.47 -10.14 -20.58
C ALA A 380 -25.07 -8.80 -21.06
N GLY A 381 -25.56 -7.97 -20.14
CA GLY A 381 -26.17 -6.67 -20.43
C GLY A 381 -25.19 -5.57 -20.86
N LEU A 382 -23.92 -5.65 -20.44
CA LEU A 382 -22.88 -4.65 -20.72
C LEU A 382 -21.87 -5.06 -21.80
N SER A 383 -21.72 -6.36 -22.09
CA SER A 383 -20.84 -6.87 -23.17
C SER A 383 -21.57 -7.27 -24.46
N GLY A 384 -22.91 -7.41 -24.42
CA GLY A 384 -23.74 -7.70 -25.60
C GLY A 384 -24.06 -6.47 -26.46
N GLU A 385 -25.09 -6.58 -27.31
CA GLU A 385 -25.73 -5.39 -27.87
C GLU A 385 -26.38 -4.59 -26.73
N VAL A 386 -25.69 -3.51 -26.31
CA VAL A 386 -26.08 -2.66 -25.17
C VAL A 386 -27.54 -2.22 -25.31
N SER A 387 -28.37 -2.64 -24.34
CA SER A 387 -29.81 -2.38 -24.34
C SER A 387 -30.12 -0.88 -24.45
N ASP A 388 -31.19 -0.52 -25.16
CA ASP A 388 -31.71 0.84 -25.17
C ASP A 388 -32.56 1.15 -23.91
N GLU A 389 -32.86 0.13 -23.08
CA GLU A 389 -33.55 0.32 -21.80
C GLU A 389 -32.61 0.90 -20.74
N ARG A 390 -32.69 2.22 -20.58
CA ARG A 390 -31.93 3.04 -19.64
C ARG A 390 -31.76 2.42 -18.24
N ASP A 391 -32.84 1.95 -17.65
CA ASP A 391 -32.84 1.54 -16.24
C ASP A 391 -32.16 0.18 -16.04
N ALA A 392 -32.21 -0.70 -17.05
CA ALA A 392 -31.44 -1.94 -17.07
C ALA A 392 -29.93 -1.64 -17.09
N LEU A 393 -29.48 -0.68 -17.92
CA LEU A 393 -28.08 -0.25 -17.95
C LEU A 393 -27.61 0.33 -16.61
N ILE A 394 -28.47 1.11 -15.93
CA ILE A 394 -28.17 1.65 -14.59
C ILE A 394 -28.06 0.51 -13.57
N SER A 395 -28.93 -0.51 -13.61
CA SER A 395 -28.82 -1.69 -12.74
C SER A 395 -27.48 -2.40 -12.97
N TYR A 396 -27.16 -2.79 -14.22
CA TYR A 396 -25.95 -3.57 -14.50
C TYR A 396 -24.66 -2.84 -14.11
N MET A 397 -24.61 -1.51 -14.23
CA MET A 397 -23.50 -0.71 -13.68
C MET A 397 -23.54 -0.68 -12.14
N GLY A 398 -24.73 -0.53 -11.54
CA GLY A 398 -24.96 -0.60 -10.11
C GLY A 398 -24.53 -1.93 -9.47
N ASP A 399 -24.59 -3.05 -10.18
CA ASP A 399 -24.19 -4.37 -9.69
C ASP A 399 -22.69 -4.63 -9.93
N LEU A 400 -22.15 -4.17 -11.08
CA LEU A 400 -20.73 -4.29 -11.44
C LEU A 400 -19.78 -3.56 -10.47
N TYR A 401 -20.04 -2.28 -10.17
CA TYR A 401 -19.07 -1.45 -9.47
C TYR A 401 -18.81 -1.83 -7.99
N PRO A 402 -19.83 -2.24 -7.20
CA PRO A 402 -19.61 -2.82 -5.87
C PRO A 402 -18.75 -4.08 -5.89
N ALA A 403 -18.94 -4.98 -6.87
CA ALA A 403 -18.14 -6.19 -6.96
C ALA A 403 -16.67 -5.88 -7.30
N LEU A 404 -16.42 -4.98 -8.26
CA LEU A 404 -15.07 -4.52 -8.55
C LEU A 404 -14.41 -3.87 -7.32
N SER A 405 -15.17 -3.07 -6.56
CA SER A 405 -14.72 -2.52 -5.28
C SER A 405 -14.38 -3.62 -4.27
N LYS A 406 -15.27 -4.62 -4.06
CA LYS A 406 -15.04 -5.77 -3.17
C LYS A 406 -13.69 -6.47 -3.40
N THR A 407 -13.22 -6.50 -4.65
CA THR A 407 -11.90 -7.06 -5.04
C THR A 407 -10.71 -6.09 -5.02
N GLY A 408 -10.92 -4.78 -4.81
CA GLY A 408 -9.90 -3.74 -4.91
C GLY A 408 -9.55 -3.34 -6.35
N LEU A 409 -10.36 -3.75 -7.33
CA LEU A 409 -10.17 -3.47 -8.75
C LEU A 409 -10.70 -2.09 -9.17
N ILE A 410 -11.31 -1.34 -8.26
CA ILE A 410 -11.62 0.08 -8.38
C ILE A 410 -11.63 0.68 -6.97
N ASP A 411 -11.27 1.95 -6.85
CA ASP A 411 -11.22 2.66 -5.59
C ASP A 411 -12.63 3.08 -5.13
N THR A 412 -12.96 2.93 -3.84
CA THR A 412 -14.32 3.16 -3.31
C THR A 412 -14.87 4.57 -3.65
N GLU A 413 -14.03 5.60 -3.59
CA GLU A 413 -14.41 6.98 -3.96
C GLU A 413 -14.93 7.09 -5.40
N LEU A 414 -14.35 6.34 -6.34
CA LEU A 414 -14.82 6.34 -7.74
C LEU A 414 -16.17 5.65 -7.87
N VAL A 415 -16.43 4.61 -7.08
CA VAL A 415 -17.74 3.94 -7.03
C VAL A 415 -18.82 4.83 -6.42
N GLU A 416 -18.53 5.52 -5.30
CA GLU A 416 -19.42 6.54 -4.75
C GLU A 416 -19.76 7.62 -5.79
N ARG A 417 -18.75 8.14 -6.50
CA ARG A 417 -18.93 9.16 -7.54
C ARG A 417 -19.67 8.67 -8.79
N ILE A 418 -19.61 7.37 -9.11
CA ILE A 418 -20.46 6.74 -10.13
C ILE A 418 -21.91 6.69 -9.63
N TYR A 419 -22.13 6.23 -8.40
CA TYR A 419 -23.47 6.20 -7.80
C TYR A 419 -24.11 7.57 -7.71
N ASP A 420 -23.39 8.61 -7.26
CA ASP A 420 -23.88 9.99 -7.27
C ASP A 420 -24.32 10.42 -8.68
N SER A 421 -23.54 10.06 -9.70
CA SER A 421 -23.84 10.40 -11.09
C SER A 421 -25.07 9.65 -11.62
N MET A 422 -25.26 8.37 -11.25
CA MET A 422 -26.47 7.60 -11.58
C MET A 422 -27.71 8.08 -10.81
N ASN A 423 -27.56 8.40 -9.53
CA ASN A 423 -28.63 8.93 -8.66
C ASN A 423 -29.12 10.31 -9.13
N LEU A 424 -28.21 11.19 -9.54
CA LEU A 424 -28.55 12.50 -10.11
C LEU A 424 -29.36 12.34 -11.42
N LEU A 425 -28.98 11.39 -12.29
CA LEU A 425 -29.73 11.08 -13.49
C LEU A 425 -31.13 10.54 -13.18
N GLY A 426 -31.25 9.61 -12.23
CA GLY A 426 -32.53 9.04 -11.80
C GLY A 426 -33.46 10.10 -11.19
N GLY A 427 -32.93 10.95 -10.31
CA GLY A 427 -33.66 12.05 -9.70
C GLY A 427 -34.14 13.11 -10.71
N ALA A 428 -33.34 13.41 -11.74
CA ALA A 428 -33.75 14.29 -12.83
C ALA A 428 -34.92 13.72 -13.62
N ALA A 429 -34.87 12.43 -14.01
CA ALA A 429 -35.95 11.78 -14.74
C ALA A 429 -37.27 11.73 -13.96
N TYR A 430 -37.19 11.49 -12.65
CA TYR A 430 -38.38 11.46 -11.78
C TYR A 430 -39.04 12.85 -11.66
N LEU A 431 -38.24 13.92 -11.69
CA LEU A 431 -38.75 15.30 -11.72
C LEU A 431 -39.39 15.65 -13.08
N ASP A 432 -38.78 15.21 -14.19
CA ASP A 432 -39.34 15.42 -15.52
C ASP A 432 -40.69 14.67 -15.68
N GLU A 433 -40.81 13.42 -15.21
CA GLU A 433 -42.08 12.68 -15.17
C GLU A 433 -43.13 13.34 -14.26
N GLU A 434 -42.75 13.81 -13.05
CA GLU A 434 -43.71 14.47 -12.14
C GLU A 434 -44.23 15.79 -12.78
N ILE A 435 -43.38 16.55 -13.46
CA ILE A 435 -43.74 17.77 -14.21
C ILE A 435 -44.64 17.45 -15.42
N GLU A 436 -44.34 16.40 -16.18
CA GLU A 436 -45.15 16.01 -17.35
C GLU A 436 -46.52 15.43 -16.94
N SER A 437 -46.61 14.83 -15.74
CA SER A 437 -47.85 14.28 -15.17
C SER A 437 -48.81 15.33 -14.59
N ASP A 438 -48.31 16.50 -14.16
CA ASP A 438 -49.11 17.59 -13.58
C ASP A 438 -49.66 18.58 -14.66
N LEU A 439 -49.41 18.28 -15.96
CA LEU A 439 -49.98 18.99 -17.10
C LEU A 439 -51.41 18.49 -17.42
N PRO A 440 -52.46 19.33 -17.33
CA PRO A 440 -53.83 18.87 -17.51
C PRO A 440 -54.19 18.59 -18.99
N GLU A 441 -54.53 17.34 -19.30
CA GLU A 441 -55.22 16.94 -20.53
C GLU A 441 -56.66 17.49 -20.60
N GLU A 442 -56.80 18.80 -20.84
CA GLU A 442 -57.84 19.43 -21.66
C GLU A 442 -57.67 20.97 -21.60
N LEU A 443 -56.97 21.55 -22.57
CA LEU A 443 -57.12 22.98 -22.86
C LEU A 443 -58.49 23.19 -23.54
N PRO A 444 -59.47 23.86 -22.91
CA PRO A 444 -60.75 24.10 -23.54
C PRO A 444 -60.56 24.98 -24.78
N ALA A 445 -61.11 24.57 -25.92
CA ALA A 445 -60.96 25.28 -27.18
C ALA A 445 -61.55 26.69 -27.11
N ILE A 446 -60.69 27.70 -26.89
CA ILE A 446 -61.08 29.11 -26.88
C ILE A 446 -61.43 29.50 -28.31
N ASN A 447 -62.73 29.57 -28.60
CA ASN A 447 -63.27 30.06 -29.87
C ASN A 447 -62.99 31.56 -29.99
N VAL A 448 -61.98 31.94 -30.77
CA VAL A 448 -61.57 33.34 -30.95
C VAL A 448 -62.53 34.04 -31.92
N GLU A 449 -63.58 34.64 -31.37
CA GLU A 449 -64.39 35.61 -32.09
C GLU A 449 -63.80 37.02 -31.90
N ASN A 450 -63.42 37.67 -33.00
CA ASN A 450 -62.82 39.01 -32.95
C ASN A 450 -63.87 40.06 -32.54
N ASP A 451 -63.61 40.78 -31.44
CA ASP A 451 -63.41 42.24 -31.53
C ASP A 451 -62.93 42.87 -30.20
N GLN A 452 -62.41 44.10 -30.29
CA GLN A 452 -62.05 44.97 -29.15
C GLN A 452 -60.91 44.51 -28.21
N ILE A 453 -59.66 44.80 -28.59
CA ILE A 453 -58.65 45.56 -27.80
C ILE A 453 -57.59 46.08 -28.78
N MET A 454 -57.88 47.20 -29.45
CA MET A 454 -56.94 47.87 -30.36
C MET A 454 -57.12 49.39 -30.33
N ASN A 455 -57.17 49.97 -29.12
CA ASN A 455 -57.49 51.40 -28.95
C ASN A 455 -57.05 52.06 -27.62
N ARG A 456 -55.95 51.60 -26.99
CA ARG A 456 -55.43 52.22 -25.73
C ARG A 456 -53.92 52.38 -25.54
N ILE A 457 -53.06 51.86 -26.42
CA ILE A 457 -51.59 52.08 -26.33
C ILE A 457 -51.07 52.65 -27.66
N SER A 458 -51.50 53.86 -27.99
CA SER A 458 -51.05 54.64 -29.15
C SER A 458 -51.04 56.15 -28.89
N ALA A 459 -50.98 56.55 -27.61
CA ALA A 459 -51.24 57.92 -27.16
C ALA A 459 -50.32 58.37 -26.00
N ALA A 460 -49.05 57.98 -26.03
CA ALA A 460 -47.98 58.52 -25.19
C ALA A 460 -46.62 58.24 -25.85
N GLY A 461 -46.10 59.18 -26.63
CA GLY A 461 -44.80 59.05 -27.31
C GLY A 461 -43.74 59.97 -26.72
N ILE A 462 -42.58 59.38 -26.41
CA ILE A 462 -41.23 59.96 -26.28
C ILE A 462 -40.33 58.76 -26.71
N SER A 463 -39.52 58.74 -27.78
CA SER A 463 -38.63 59.72 -28.45
C SER A 463 -37.19 59.68 -27.90
N ASP A 464 -36.23 59.71 -28.83
CA ASP A 464 -34.76 59.85 -28.68
C ASP A 464 -34.05 58.61 -28.09
N GLY A 465 -32.96 58.03 -28.64
CA GLY A 465 -32.23 58.17 -29.93
C GLY A 465 -31.67 56.77 -30.34
N GLU A 466 -31.04 56.50 -31.49
CA GLU A 466 -29.88 57.17 -32.14
C GLU A 466 -28.71 57.39 -31.16
N ASP A 467 -27.48 56.90 -31.36
CA ASP A 467 -26.96 55.86 -32.29
C ASP A 467 -25.65 55.27 -31.65
N GLU A 468 -24.72 54.49 -32.24
CA GLU A 468 -24.36 54.15 -33.63
C GLU A 468 -23.74 52.72 -33.72
N THR A 469 -23.02 52.41 -34.81
CA THR A 469 -22.33 51.14 -35.10
C THR A 469 -20.79 51.18 -34.90
N ASN A 470 -20.13 50.02 -35.18
CA ASN A 470 -18.72 49.83 -35.62
C ASN A 470 -17.71 49.29 -34.60
N GLN A 471 -16.66 48.53 -34.98
CA GLN A 471 -16.39 47.52 -36.05
C GLN A 471 -14.94 46.98 -35.80
N ALA A 472 -14.37 46.19 -36.72
CA ALA A 472 -12.99 45.64 -36.72
C ALA A 472 -12.74 44.51 -35.68
N GLU A 473 -12.20 43.33 -36.02
CA GLU A 473 -10.97 42.97 -36.79
C GLU A 473 -9.69 43.20 -35.95
N GLU A 474 -8.67 42.33 -35.93
CA GLU A 474 -8.46 40.98 -36.51
C GLU A 474 -7.25 40.31 -35.79
N ASP A 475 -6.66 39.24 -36.37
CA ASP A 475 -5.21 38.93 -36.32
C ASP A 475 -4.61 38.31 -35.02
N SER A 476 -3.57 37.48 -35.04
CA SER A 476 -3.29 36.21 -35.77
C SER A 476 -2.13 35.45 -35.05
N GLY A 477 -1.60 34.37 -35.65
CA GLY A 477 -0.50 33.54 -35.12
C GLY A 477 -1.01 32.39 -34.25
N GLU A 478 -0.89 31.10 -34.60
CA GLU A 478 0.03 30.43 -35.54
C GLU A 478 1.52 30.65 -35.26
N ASP A 479 2.17 29.60 -34.77
CA ASP A 479 3.57 29.29 -35.03
C ASP A 479 3.74 27.76 -34.93
N GLU A 480 3.89 27.09 -36.07
CA GLU A 480 4.43 25.73 -36.12
C GLU A 480 5.95 25.78 -35.98
N LEU A 481 6.58 24.70 -35.47
CA LEU A 481 7.94 24.24 -35.80
C LEU A 481 8.27 23.07 -34.85
N GLU A 482 8.91 21.97 -35.22
CA GLU A 482 9.13 21.20 -36.45
C GLU A 482 9.94 19.96 -35.99
N VAL A 483 9.90 18.86 -36.75
CA VAL A 483 10.55 17.60 -36.41
C VAL A 483 12.08 17.68 -36.46
N THR A 484 12.76 17.09 -35.47
CA THR A 484 14.07 16.45 -35.70
C THR A 484 14.08 15.03 -35.13
N GLY A 485 14.65 14.08 -35.88
CA GLY A 485 14.80 12.69 -35.45
C GLY A 485 16.03 12.04 -36.08
N GLN A 486 16.91 11.51 -35.23
CA GLN A 486 18.14 10.74 -35.47
C GLN A 486 18.56 10.13 -34.11
N GLU A 487 19.29 9.01 -33.95
CA GLU A 487 19.59 7.87 -34.83
C GLU A 487 20.14 6.71 -33.96
N ILE A 488 19.86 5.46 -34.36
CA ILE A 488 20.65 4.22 -34.23
C ILE A 488 21.73 4.09 -33.11
N ALA A 489 21.47 3.18 -32.16
CA ALA A 489 22.37 2.10 -31.67
C ALA A 489 21.56 1.24 -30.66
N ASP A 490 21.25 -0.06 -30.82
CA ASP A 490 21.96 -1.23 -31.34
C ASP A 490 23.12 -1.75 -30.45
N SER A 491 22.79 -2.62 -29.49
CA SER A 491 23.75 -3.50 -28.81
C SER A 491 23.11 -4.81 -28.32
N ARG A 492 23.11 -5.83 -29.18
CA ARG A 492 22.82 -7.23 -28.80
C ARG A 492 24.01 -7.87 -28.07
N LEU A 493 23.81 -8.37 -26.85
CA LEU A 493 24.54 -9.51 -26.25
C LEU A 493 23.53 -10.28 -25.37
N GLN A 494 22.99 -11.42 -25.81
CA GLN A 494 23.56 -12.78 -25.67
C GLN A 494 23.93 -13.13 -24.22
N GLY A 495 23.17 -14.03 -23.57
CA GLY A 495 23.45 -14.38 -22.16
C GLY A 495 22.58 -15.42 -21.44
N SER A 496 22.00 -16.42 -22.11
CA SER A 496 21.22 -17.50 -21.45
C SER A 496 21.40 -18.86 -22.12
N PRO A 497 21.24 -19.99 -21.39
CA PRO A 497 21.62 -20.25 -20.00
C PRO A 497 22.68 -21.37 -19.90
N LEU A 498 23.35 -21.54 -18.75
CA LEU A 498 24.28 -22.66 -18.55
C LEU A 498 23.71 -23.66 -17.56
N GLU A 499 23.27 -24.82 -18.07
CA GLU A 499 22.81 -25.94 -17.27
C GLU A 499 23.91 -26.46 -16.33
N ARG A 500 23.54 -26.82 -15.10
CA ARG A 500 24.22 -27.88 -14.35
C ARG A 500 23.21 -28.80 -13.67
N ARG A 501 22.72 -29.79 -14.43
CA ARG A 501 22.35 -31.08 -13.85
C ARG A 501 23.57 -31.67 -13.15
N SER A 502 23.39 -32.18 -11.94
CA SER A 502 24.39 -32.97 -11.21
C SER A 502 23.72 -34.20 -10.60
N SER A 503 23.27 -35.10 -11.46
CA SER A 503 22.74 -36.41 -11.06
C SER A 503 23.88 -37.35 -10.67
N LYS A 504 23.85 -37.83 -9.42
CA LYS A 504 24.34 -39.13 -8.97
C LYS A 504 23.41 -39.59 -7.85
N ASP A 505 22.66 -40.67 -8.03
CA ASP A 505 23.11 -42.08 -7.96
C ASP A 505 23.34 -42.49 -6.50
N ASP A 506 22.24 -42.86 -5.84
CA ASP A 506 21.91 -44.20 -5.31
C ASP A 506 23.00 -45.08 -4.66
N SER A 507 22.53 -46.11 -3.94
CA SER A 507 23.23 -47.03 -3.00
C SER A 507 23.46 -46.45 -1.59
N GLU A 508 23.16 -47.18 -0.49
CA GLU A 508 22.59 -48.54 -0.38
C GLU A 508 21.81 -48.71 0.94
N GLU A 509 20.96 -49.74 1.03
CA GLU A 509 20.31 -50.16 2.27
C GLU A 509 21.28 -50.98 3.14
N ASP A 510 21.35 -50.72 4.45
CA ASP A 510 21.30 -51.80 5.46
C ASP A 510 21.23 -51.28 6.92
N SER A 511 20.55 -52.06 7.77
CA SER A 511 20.43 -51.98 9.26
C SER A 511 19.81 -50.75 9.94
#